data_AF-A0A6M1U5W3-F1
#
_entry.id   AF-A0A6M1U5W3-F1
#
_cell.length_a   1.000
_cell.length_b   1.000
_cell.length_c   1.000
_cell.angle_alpha   90.00
_cell.angle_beta   90.00
_cell.angle_gamma   90.00
#
_symmetry.space_group_name_H-M   'P 1'
#
loop_
_entity.id
_entity.type
_entity.pdbx_description
1 polymer ?
#
loop_
_entity_poly.entity_id
_entity_poly.type
_entity_poly.pdbx_seq_one_letter_code
_entity_poly.pdbx_strand_id
1 'polypeptide(L)'
;MKRPEETRVVVGMSGGVDSSVTAYLLKQQGYDVIGIFMKNWDDTDEFGHCTAEDDFQDVRRVCDQIGIPYYTVNFEREYMEKVFQYFLDEYRKGRTPNPDVMCNREIKFGEFLSKALDLGADYIATGHYARVEMQDGEYKLLRGADPNKDQTYFLNQLSQAQLSKAMFPIGHLQKQEVRAIAEKAGLATAKKKDSTGICFIGERNFREFLQNYLPAKPGDIETVDGDVIGRHDGLMYYTLGQRQGLGIGGGYGKSGQPWFVVEKDLERNVLIVAEGADHPRLYSTGLIATDVSWISDRPMPSEFTCTAKFRYRQPDQGVTVRLLDGGRAEVLFDQPQKAVTPGQAVVLYRGDECLGGGTIDKVTQAVAAK
;
A
#
# COMPACT_ATOMS: atom_id res chain seq x y z
N MET A 1 32.81 9.25 -1.15
CA MET A 1 31.49 9.58 -0.55
C MET A 1 31.73 10.53 0.60
N LYS A 2 30.77 11.43 0.88
CA LYS A 2 30.79 12.28 2.09
C LYS A 2 30.86 11.38 3.33
N ARG A 3 31.50 11.87 4.40
CA ARG A 3 31.46 11.16 5.69
C ARG A 3 30.03 11.22 6.27
N PRO A 4 29.62 10.30 7.15
CA PRO A 4 28.28 10.34 7.74
C PRO A 4 27.93 11.71 8.32
N GLU A 5 28.84 12.33 9.06
CA GLU A 5 28.66 13.64 9.70
C GLU A 5 28.51 14.82 8.72
N GLU A 6 28.89 14.64 7.46
CA GLU A 6 28.74 15.62 6.37
C GLU A 6 27.54 15.30 5.47
N THR A 7 26.88 14.17 5.72
CA THR A 7 25.78 13.66 4.91
C THR A 7 24.46 13.93 5.62
N ARG A 8 23.65 14.82 5.05
CA ARG A 8 22.35 15.17 5.64
C ARG A 8 21.28 14.18 5.24
N VAL A 9 20.61 13.61 6.24
CA VAL A 9 19.50 12.65 6.06
C VAL A 9 18.24 13.19 6.70
N VAL A 10 17.21 13.40 5.87
CA VAL A 10 15.90 13.85 6.35
C VAL A 10 14.99 12.64 6.55
N VAL A 11 14.56 12.41 7.79
CA VAL A 11 13.73 11.26 8.17
C VAL A 11 12.27 11.67 8.18
N GLY A 12 11.45 10.99 7.38
CA GLY A 12 10.00 11.10 7.47
C GLY A 12 9.50 10.45 8.77
N MET A 13 9.10 11.27 9.74
CA MET A 13 8.65 10.83 11.05
C MET A 13 7.13 10.93 11.16
N SER A 14 6.49 9.81 11.48
CA SER A 14 5.02 9.69 11.53
C SER A 14 4.47 9.62 12.95
N GLY A 15 5.30 9.87 13.96
CA GLY A 15 4.95 9.61 15.37
C GLY A 15 4.90 8.12 15.75
N GLY A 16 5.28 7.22 14.84
CA GLY A 16 5.33 5.78 15.08
C GLY A 16 6.71 5.28 15.54
N VAL A 17 6.75 4.06 16.10
CA VAL A 17 8.00 3.44 16.59
C VAL A 17 9.02 3.20 15.47
N ASP A 18 8.56 2.85 14.27
CA ASP A 18 9.44 2.49 13.15
C ASP A 18 10.26 3.69 12.66
N SER A 19 9.63 4.84 12.45
CA SER A 19 10.33 6.07 12.07
C SER A 19 11.18 6.64 13.19
N SER A 20 10.78 6.43 14.46
CA SER A 20 11.56 6.80 15.64
C SER A 20 12.89 6.04 15.70
N VAL A 21 12.85 4.72 15.50
CA VAL A 21 14.05 3.87 15.46
C VAL A 21 14.90 4.17 14.23
N THR A 22 14.29 4.42 13.08
CA THR A 22 15.01 4.89 11.88
C THR A 22 15.86 6.13 12.18
N ALA A 23 15.27 7.17 12.79
CA ALA A 23 15.99 8.39 13.15
C ALA A 23 17.10 8.13 14.18
N TYR A 24 16.80 7.33 15.20
CA TYR A 24 17.77 6.94 16.22
C TYR A 24 18.98 6.20 15.63
N LEU A 25 18.76 5.21 14.76
CA LEU A 25 19.84 4.43 14.15
C LEU A 25 20.74 5.29 13.26
N LEU A 26 20.17 6.18 12.45
CA LEU A 26 20.95 7.10 11.63
C LEU A 26 21.78 8.07 12.48
N LYS A 27 21.20 8.56 13.59
CA LYS A 27 21.93 9.42 14.54
C LYS A 27 23.10 8.67 15.18
N GLN A 28 22.91 7.40 15.56
CA GLN A 28 23.98 6.55 16.11
C GLN A 28 25.09 6.26 15.08
N GLN A 29 24.74 6.19 13.79
CA GLN A 29 25.71 6.04 12.69
C GLN A 29 26.48 7.34 12.37
N GLY A 30 26.14 8.45 13.03
CA GLY A 30 26.86 9.72 12.91
C GLY A 30 26.34 10.66 11.82
N TYR A 31 25.18 10.37 11.21
CA TYR A 31 24.60 11.24 10.18
C TYR A 31 24.11 12.60 10.73
N ASP A 32 24.07 13.61 9.87
CA ASP A 32 23.34 14.86 10.13
C ASP A 32 21.84 14.63 9.89
N VAL A 33 21.13 14.24 10.96
CA VAL A 33 19.73 13.80 10.90
C VAL A 33 18.77 14.94 11.21
N ILE A 34 17.75 15.11 10.37
CA ILE A 34 16.61 16.01 10.59
C ILE A 34 15.31 15.22 10.53
N GLY A 35 14.42 15.39 11.51
CA GLY A 35 13.07 14.83 11.47
C GLY A 35 12.09 15.74 10.73
N ILE A 36 11.26 15.19 9.85
CA ILE A 36 10.12 15.92 9.26
C ILE A 36 8.83 15.14 9.49
N PHE A 37 7.86 15.80 10.12
CA PHE A 37 6.48 15.35 10.20
C PHE A 37 5.68 15.91 9.02
N MET A 38 4.97 15.04 8.31
CA MET A 38 4.16 15.41 7.15
C MET A 38 2.68 15.47 7.56
N LYS A 39 2.09 16.66 7.55
CA LYS A 39 0.64 16.82 7.69
C LYS A 39 0.01 16.65 6.31
N ASN A 40 -0.56 15.48 6.06
CA ASN A 40 -1.14 15.12 4.76
C ASN A 40 -2.67 15.14 4.74
N TRP A 41 -3.29 15.24 5.92
CA TRP A 41 -4.73 15.23 6.07
C TRP A 41 -5.12 15.99 7.33
N ASP A 42 -6.22 16.72 7.26
CA ASP A 42 -6.84 17.33 8.44
C ASP A 42 -7.89 16.36 8.99
N ASP A 43 -7.55 15.70 10.09
CA ASP A 43 -8.39 14.67 10.73
C ASP A 43 -9.10 15.20 11.98
N THR A 44 -9.29 16.51 12.09
CA THR A 44 -9.99 17.13 13.21
C THR A 44 -11.42 16.58 13.31
N ASP A 45 -11.76 15.97 14.45
CA ASP A 45 -13.09 15.41 14.69
C ASP A 45 -14.11 16.48 15.12
N GLU A 46 -15.36 16.06 15.33
CA GLU A 46 -16.47 16.93 15.75
C GLU A 46 -16.24 17.58 17.14
N PHE A 47 -15.32 17.04 17.93
CA PHE A 47 -14.93 17.54 19.25
C PHE A 47 -13.65 18.39 19.22
N GLY A 48 -13.08 18.60 18.02
CA GLY A 48 -11.86 19.37 17.82
C GLY A 48 -10.57 18.61 18.12
N HIS A 49 -10.61 17.29 18.34
CA HIS A 49 -9.43 16.46 18.55
C HIS A 49 -8.81 16.08 17.20
N CYS A 50 -7.54 16.41 17.01
CA CYS A 50 -6.75 16.06 15.83
C CYS A 50 -5.71 14.98 16.18
N THR A 51 -5.85 13.79 15.59
CA THR A 51 -4.88 12.67 15.73
C THR A 51 -3.48 13.04 15.25
N ALA A 52 -3.38 13.90 14.23
CA ALA A 52 -2.11 14.38 13.70
C ALA A 52 -1.33 15.23 14.72
N GLU A 53 -2.01 15.93 15.63
CA GLU A 53 -1.35 16.71 16.68
C GLU A 53 -0.69 15.77 17.70
N ASP A 54 -1.37 14.70 18.12
CA ASP A 54 -0.80 13.70 19.03
C ASP A 54 0.41 13.00 18.42
N ASP A 55 0.31 12.60 17.14
CA ASP A 55 1.44 12.03 16.39
C ASP A 55 2.61 13.00 16.29
N PHE A 56 2.34 14.28 16.06
CA PHE A 56 3.38 15.31 16.04
C PHE A 56 4.04 15.48 17.42
N GLN A 57 3.27 15.48 18.51
CA GLN A 57 3.84 15.53 19.86
C GLN A 57 4.75 14.34 20.15
N ASP A 58 4.44 13.15 19.65
CA ASP A 58 5.33 11.99 19.73
C ASP A 58 6.62 12.19 18.94
N VAL A 59 6.55 12.78 17.73
CA VAL A 59 7.75 13.16 16.97
C VAL A 59 8.62 14.13 17.76
N ARG A 60 8.03 15.19 18.34
CA ARG A 60 8.75 16.17 19.16
C ARG A 60 9.50 15.50 20.30
N ARG A 61 8.80 14.68 21.09
CA ARG A 61 9.40 13.95 22.22
C ARG A 61 10.58 13.08 21.77
N VAL A 62 10.43 12.32 20.70
CA VAL A 62 11.50 11.45 20.19
C VAL A 62 12.69 12.28 19.70
N CYS A 63 12.45 13.34 18.93
CA CYS A 63 13.52 14.20 18.42
C CYS A 63 14.29 14.90 19.55
N ASP A 64 13.58 15.39 20.58
CA ASP A 64 14.19 15.96 21.78
C ASP A 64 15.04 14.92 22.54
N GLN A 65 14.56 13.68 22.65
CA GLN A 65 15.28 12.57 23.30
C GLN A 65 16.59 12.22 22.59
N ILE A 66 16.61 12.23 21.25
CA ILE A 66 17.79 11.82 20.46
C ILE A 66 18.63 13.01 19.99
N GLY A 67 18.23 14.24 20.31
CA GLY A 67 18.96 15.46 20.02
C GLY A 67 19.06 15.77 18.52
N ILE A 68 17.94 15.73 17.80
CA ILE A 68 17.86 16.11 16.39
C ILE A 68 16.82 17.23 16.18
N PRO A 69 17.04 18.16 15.22
CA PRO A 69 16.03 19.14 14.84
C PRO A 69 14.84 18.46 14.17
N TYR A 70 13.66 19.09 14.28
CA TYR A 70 12.44 18.64 13.65
C TYR A 70 11.62 19.78 13.06
N TYR A 71 10.89 19.48 12.00
CA TYR A 71 10.01 20.42 11.31
C TYR A 71 8.70 19.75 10.90
N THR A 72 7.70 20.57 10.58
CA THR A 72 6.45 20.14 9.99
C THR A 72 6.33 20.68 8.58
N VAL A 73 5.86 19.85 7.66
CA VAL A 73 5.49 20.26 6.30
C VAL A 73 4.04 19.85 6.04
N ASN A 74 3.26 20.74 5.44
CA ASN A 74 1.89 20.45 5.04
C ASN A 74 1.88 20.04 3.55
N PHE A 75 1.32 18.87 3.27
CA PHE A 75 1.08 18.33 1.93
C PHE A 75 -0.39 17.94 1.73
N GLU A 76 -1.33 18.51 2.48
CA GLU A 76 -2.78 18.22 2.38
C GLU A 76 -3.30 18.44 0.97
N ARG A 77 -2.88 19.52 0.31
CA ARG A 77 -3.29 19.81 -1.07
C ARG A 77 -2.77 18.75 -2.04
N GLU A 78 -1.48 18.47 -1.99
CA GLU A 78 -0.83 17.49 -2.85
C GLU A 78 -1.39 16.08 -2.61
N TYR A 79 -1.68 15.74 -1.35
CA TYR A 79 -2.33 14.48 -0.99
C TYR A 79 -3.76 14.38 -1.53
N MET A 80 -4.55 15.44 -1.38
CA MET A 80 -5.91 15.52 -1.92
C MET A 80 -5.91 15.30 -3.44
N GLU A 81 -5.04 16.01 -4.15
CA GLU A 81 -4.95 15.98 -5.62
C GLU A 81 -4.39 14.67 -6.16
N LYS A 82 -3.31 14.14 -5.56
CA LYS A 82 -2.55 13.02 -6.13
C LYS A 82 -2.93 11.65 -5.59
N VAL A 83 -3.47 11.58 -4.37
CA VAL A 83 -3.78 10.31 -3.70
C VAL A 83 -5.27 10.15 -3.49
N PHE A 84 -5.92 11.14 -2.88
CA PHE A 84 -7.32 11.01 -2.51
C PHE A 84 -8.26 11.08 -3.72
N GLN A 85 -8.00 11.97 -4.68
CA GLN A 85 -8.76 12.03 -5.92
C GLN A 85 -8.66 10.71 -6.71
N TYR A 86 -7.45 10.15 -6.86
CA TYR A 86 -7.23 8.82 -7.43
C TYR A 86 -8.07 7.74 -6.72
N PHE A 87 -8.04 7.75 -5.38
CA PHE A 87 -8.79 6.80 -4.57
C PHE A 87 -10.30 6.88 -4.86
N LEU A 88 -10.88 8.08 -4.91
CA LEU A 88 -12.30 8.26 -5.25
C LEU A 88 -12.61 7.84 -6.69
N ASP A 89 -11.74 8.16 -7.65
CA ASP A 89 -11.94 7.83 -9.05
C ASP A 89 -11.93 6.32 -9.30
N GLU A 90 -11.07 5.56 -8.61
CA GLU A 90 -11.08 4.10 -8.70
C GLU A 90 -12.35 3.49 -8.10
N TYR A 91 -12.87 4.02 -6.98
CA TYR A 91 -14.15 3.57 -6.45
C TYR A 91 -15.33 3.90 -7.37
N ARG A 92 -15.31 5.06 -8.06
CA ARG A 92 -16.32 5.39 -9.08
C ARG A 92 -16.32 4.38 -10.24
N LYS A 93 -15.15 3.84 -10.59
CA LYS A 93 -14.99 2.75 -11.57
C LYS A 93 -15.30 1.36 -10.99
N GLY A 94 -15.78 1.27 -9.74
CA GLY A 94 -16.05 0.01 -9.03
C GLY A 94 -14.81 -0.83 -8.72
N ARG A 95 -13.62 -0.23 -8.75
CA ARG A 95 -12.34 -0.89 -8.42
C ARG A 95 -12.03 -0.74 -6.94
N THR A 96 -11.05 -1.49 -6.44
CA THR A 96 -10.56 -1.35 -5.06
C THR A 96 -9.14 -0.77 -5.11
N PRO A 97 -8.96 0.55 -4.92
CA PRO A 97 -7.66 1.20 -5.01
C PRO A 97 -6.69 0.79 -3.90
N ASN A 98 -5.41 1.05 -4.12
CA ASN A 98 -4.38 1.02 -3.07
C ASN A 98 -3.76 2.42 -2.89
N PRO A 99 -4.31 3.25 -1.99
CA PRO A 99 -3.83 4.62 -1.79
C PRO A 99 -2.42 4.69 -1.20
N ASP A 100 -1.95 3.63 -0.53
CA ASP A 100 -0.61 3.62 0.06
C ASP A 100 0.50 3.52 -0.99
N VAL A 101 0.26 2.82 -2.11
CA VAL A 101 1.18 2.81 -3.25
C VAL A 101 1.33 4.22 -3.83
N MET A 102 0.21 4.92 -4.02
CA MET A 102 0.22 6.31 -4.53
C MET A 102 0.84 7.27 -3.52
N CYS A 103 0.53 7.15 -2.24
CA CYS A 103 1.13 7.95 -1.17
C CYS A 103 2.66 7.81 -1.16
N ASN A 104 3.20 6.60 -1.31
CA ASN A 104 4.64 6.41 -1.40
C ASN A 104 5.22 7.06 -2.66
N ARG A 105 4.65 6.77 -3.83
CA ARG A 105 5.14 7.28 -5.11
C ARG A 105 5.10 8.81 -5.20
N GLU A 106 3.96 9.41 -4.88
CA GLU A 106 3.66 10.82 -5.14
C GLU A 106 4.03 11.73 -3.97
N ILE A 107 3.84 11.27 -2.72
CA ILE A 107 4.04 12.11 -1.53
C ILE A 107 5.38 11.81 -0.87
N LYS A 108 5.60 10.58 -0.37
CA LYS A 108 6.81 10.28 0.40
C LYS A 108 8.09 10.29 -0.43
N PHE A 109 8.05 9.76 -1.66
CA PHE A 109 9.20 9.75 -2.56
C PHE A 109 9.06 10.75 -3.71
N GLY A 110 7.97 11.52 -3.75
CA GLY A 110 7.78 12.66 -4.63
C GLY A 110 7.97 13.97 -3.87
N GLU A 111 6.88 14.56 -3.39
CA GLU A 111 6.87 15.87 -2.73
C GLU A 111 7.84 15.98 -1.54
N PHE A 112 7.85 14.98 -0.65
CA PHE A 112 8.74 14.95 0.51
C PHE A 112 10.21 14.85 0.10
N LEU A 113 10.53 14.01 -0.90
CA LEU A 113 11.88 13.93 -1.42
C LEU A 113 12.32 15.27 -2.01
N SER A 114 11.48 15.89 -2.86
CA SER A 114 11.79 17.20 -3.45
C SER A 114 12.05 18.24 -2.36
N LYS A 115 11.15 18.31 -1.36
CA LYS A 115 11.29 19.25 -0.25
C LYS A 115 12.54 19.01 0.58
N ALA A 116 12.91 17.75 0.83
CA ALA A 116 14.13 17.42 1.55
C ALA A 116 15.39 17.85 0.78
N LEU A 117 15.42 17.64 -0.54
CA LEU A 117 16.53 18.08 -1.39
C LEU A 117 16.66 19.60 -1.39
N ASP A 118 15.55 20.34 -1.44
CA ASP A 118 15.55 21.81 -1.32
C ASP A 118 16.11 22.31 0.03
N LEU A 119 15.96 21.50 1.09
CA LEU A 119 16.53 21.76 2.42
C LEU A 119 18.00 21.31 2.54
N GLY A 120 18.62 20.91 1.43
CA GLY A 120 20.02 20.48 1.36
C GLY A 120 20.25 19.05 1.86
N ALA A 121 19.22 18.20 1.87
CA ALA A 121 19.41 16.79 2.18
C ALA A 121 20.19 16.07 1.07
N ASP A 122 21.05 15.14 1.48
CA ASP A 122 21.68 14.20 0.55
C ASP A 122 20.78 12.99 0.29
N TYR A 123 20.00 12.58 1.32
CA TYR A 123 19.09 11.45 1.32
C TYR A 123 17.83 11.73 2.14
N ILE A 124 16.75 11.01 1.84
CA ILE A 124 15.63 10.82 2.76
C ILE A 124 15.66 9.42 3.36
N ALA A 125 15.13 9.28 4.57
CA ALA A 125 14.91 7.98 5.19
C ALA A 125 13.48 7.83 5.67
N THR A 126 13.00 6.59 5.68
CA THR A 126 11.66 6.25 6.17
C THR A 126 11.71 5.02 7.06
N GLY A 127 10.67 4.82 7.86
CA GLY A 127 10.46 3.61 8.65
C GLY A 127 9.90 2.44 7.84
N HIS A 128 10.21 2.32 6.55
CA HIS A 128 9.74 1.18 5.76
C HIS A 128 10.63 -0.05 5.95
N TYR A 129 9.99 -1.22 6.03
CA TYR A 129 10.64 -2.53 6.04
C TYR A 129 10.95 -2.96 4.60
N ALA A 130 11.93 -2.31 3.99
CA ALA A 130 12.47 -2.64 2.69
C ALA A 130 13.98 -2.41 2.71
N ARG A 131 14.72 -2.94 1.75
CA ARG A 131 16.16 -2.72 1.61
C ARG A 131 16.42 -2.09 0.24
N VAL A 132 17.47 -1.29 0.17
CA VAL A 132 17.95 -0.72 -1.09
C VAL A 132 19.44 -0.97 -1.20
N GLU A 133 19.88 -1.52 -2.33
CA GLU A 133 21.28 -1.87 -2.56
C GLU A 133 21.70 -1.46 -3.97
N MET A 134 22.86 -0.83 -4.10
CA MET A 134 23.49 -0.58 -5.40
C MET A 134 24.18 -1.87 -5.86
N GLN A 135 23.70 -2.47 -6.95
CA GLN A 135 24.28 -3.67 -7.55
C GLN A 135 24.35 -3.48 -9.07
N ASP A 136 25.48 -3.84 -9.67
CA ASP A 136 25.69 -3.76 -11.13
C ASP A 136 25.42 -2.38 -11.74
N GLY A 137 25.52 -1.30 -10.96
CA GLY A 137 25.30 0.08 -11.42
C GLY A 137 23.84 0.56 -11.36
N GLU A 138 22.92 -0.22 -10.79
CA GLU A 138 21.53 0.20 -10.52
C GLU A 138 21.16 -0.04 -9.03
N TYR A 139 20.24 0.75 -8.52
CA TYR A 139 19.65 0.55 -7.20
C TYR A 139 18.56 -0.51 -7.27
N LYS A 140 18.71 -1.59 -6.52
CA LYS A 140 17.69 -2.63 -6.37
C LYS A 140 16.85 -2.38 -5.14
N LEU A 141 15.53 -2.51 -5.29
CA LEU A 141 14.60 -2.56 -4.18
C LEU A 141 14.47 -4.01 -3.73
N LEU A 142 14.88 -4.32 -2.51
CA LEU A 142 14.88 -5.67 -1.95
C LEU A 142 13.86 -5.78 -0.80
N ARG A 143 13.32 -6.98 -0.62
CA ARG A 143 12.39 -7.29 0.49
C ARG A 143 12.99 -6.94 1.85
N GLY A 144 12.15 -6.50 2.78
CA GLY A 144 12.54 -6.43 4.19
C GLY A 144 12.90 -7.81 4.74
N ALA A 145 13.79 -7.87 5.74
CA ALA A 145 14.20 -9.13 6.37
C ALA A 145 13.08 -9.80 7.18
N ASP A 146 12.07 -9.03 7.61
CA ASP A 146 10.84 -9.54 8.22
C ASP A 146 9.79 -9.82 7.12
N PRO A 147 9.49 -11.09 6.79
CA PRO A 147 8.55 -11.41 5.72
C PRO A 147 7.11 -10.94 6.00
N ASN A 148 6.74 -10.78 7.28
CA ASN A 148 5.41 -10.35 7.69
C ASN A 148 5.24 -8.83 7.64
N LYS A 149 6.35 -8.10 7.58
CA LYS A 149 6.39 -6.65 7.55
C LYS A 149 7.03 -6.07 6.29
N ASP A 150 7.67 -6.88 5.43
CA ASP A 150 8.20 -6.48 4.12
C ASP A 150 7.22 -5.53 3.44
N GLN A 151 7.66 -4.33 3.08
CA GLN A 151 6.84 -3.25 2.53
C GLN A 151 7.16 -2.92 1.07
N THR A 152 8.00 -3.72 0.41
CA THR A 152 8.31 -3.54 -1.03
C THR A 152 7.06 -3.52 -1.90
N TYR A 153 6.00 -4.24 -1.50
CA TYR A 153 4.70 -4.21 -2.18
C TYR A 153 4.15 -2.79 -2.35
N PHE A 154 4.32 -1.91 -1.36
CA PHE A 154 3.84 -0.52 -1.42
C PHE A 154 4.84 0.43 -2.07
N LEU A 155 6.07 -0.03 -2.35
CA LEU A 155 7.17 0.74 -2.93
C LEU A 155 7.44 0.31 -4.38
N ASN A 156 6.57 -0.49 -4.98
CA ASN A 156 6.77 -1.12 -6.30
C ASN A 156 6.87 -0.13 -7.48
N GLN A 157 6.49 1.13 -7.28
CA GLN A 157 6.53 2.17 -8.32
C GLN A 157 7.60 3.24 -8.06
N LEU A 158 8.63 2.93 -7.26
CA LEU A 158 9.76 3.83 -7.09
C LEU A 158 10.73 3.73 -8.28
N SER A 159 11.24 4.87 -8.73
CA SER A 159 12.25 4.96 -9.79
C SER A 159 13.68 4.83 -9.26
N GLN A 160 14.64 4.59 -10.16
CA GLN A 160 16.08 4.66 -9.86
C GLN A 160 16.46 5.99 -9.18
N ALA A 161 15.95 7.11 -9.69
CA ALA A 161 16.22 8.43 -9.15
C ALA A 161 15.75 8.55 -7.68
N GLN A 162 14.54 8.08 -7.38
CA GLN A 162 13.99 8.08 -6.02
C GLN A 162 14.77 7.14 -5.09
N LEU A 163 15.07 5.91 -5.53
CA LEU A 163 15.83 4.95 -4.74
C LEU A 163 17.27 5.40 -4.49
N SER A 164 17.87 6.13 -5.43
CA SER A 164 19.23 6.68 -5.25
C SER A 164 19.36 7.67 -4.09
N LYS A 165 18.22 8.19 -3.63
CA LYS A 165 18.09 9.15 -2.52
C LYS A 165 17.37 8.56 -1.31
N ALA A 166 17.00 7.28 -1.34
CA ALA A 166 16.26 6.64 -0.27
C ALA A 166 17.17 5.84 0.67
N MET A 167 16.85 5.86 1.96
CA MET A 167 17.42 4.98 2.97
C MET A 167 16.31 4.27 3.75
N PHE A 168 16.53 2.99 4.04
CA PHE A 168 15.62 2.15 4.83
C PHE A 168 16.36 1.50 6.02
N PRO A 169 16.68 2.25 7.08
CA PRO A 169 17.60 1.80 8.12
C PRO A 169 17.11 0.58 8.91
N ILE A 170 15.81 0.32 8.94
CA ILE A 170 15.22 -0.83 9.64
C ILE A 170 14.95 -2.04 8.74
N GLY A 171 15.26 -1.96 7.45
CA GLY A 171 14.92 -2.99 6.46
C GLY A 171 15.54 -4.37 6.72
N HIS A 172 16.64 -4.41 7.46
CA HIS A 172 17.36 -5.63 7.82
C HIS A 172 16.91 -6.22 9.17
N LEU A 173 16.00 -5.56 9.88
CA LEU A 173 15.56 -5.94 11.22
C LEU A 173 14.18 -6.60 11.18
N GLN A 174 13.96 -7.51 12.13
CA GLN A 174 12.64 -7.99 12.51
C GLN A 174 11.88 -6.91 13.28
N LYS A 175 10.54 -6.88 13.17
CA LYS A 175 9.73 -5.90 13.93
C LYS A 175 9.97 -5.95 15.44
N GLN A 176 10.22 -7.15 15.97
CA GLN A 176 10.52 -7.33 17.39
C GLN A 176 11.84 -6.68 17.79
N GLU A 177 12.86 -6.74 16.94
CA GLU A 177 14.15 -6.09 17.16
C GLU A 177 14.01 -4.57 17.13
N VAL A 178 13.21 -4.03 16.20
CA VAL A 178 12.88 -2.59 16.16
C VAL A 178 12.24 -2.13 17.47
N ARG A 179 11.26 -2.88 17.99
CA ARG A 179 10.65 -2.57 19.29
C ARG A 179 11.64 -2.67 20.45
N ALA A 180 12.50 -3.70 20.46
CA ALA A 180 13.53 -3.86 21.48
C ALA A 180 14.55 -2.70 21.47
N ILE A 181 14.94 -2.21 20.30
CA ILE A 181 15.80 -1.03 20.16
C ILE A 181 15.11 0.21 20.73
N ALA A 182 13.84 0.43 20.40
CA ALA A 182 13.07 1.56 20.92
C ALA A 182 12.96 1.54 22.45
N GLU A 183 12.68 0.36 23.03
CA GLU A 183 12.61 0.18 24.48
C GLU A 183 13.96 0.40 25.15
N LYS A 184 15.04 -0.17 24.61
CA LYS A 184 16.41 -0.01 25.13
C LYS A 184 16.88 1.45 25.07
N ALA A 185 16.52 2.16 24.01
CA ALA A 185 16.83 3.59 23.85
C ALA A 185 15.88 4.50 24.65
N GLY A 186 14.84 3.94 25.30
CA GLY A 186 13.89 4.71 26.09
C GLY A 186 13.01 5.66 25.27
N LEU A 187 12.78 5.35 23.98
CA LEU A 187 12.02 6.22 23.08
C LEU A 187 10.56 6.32 23.52
N ALA A 188 9.99 7.52 23.49
CA ALA A 188 8.59 7.77 23.90
C ALA A 188 7.58 6.90 23.14
N THR A 189 7.89 6.52 21.89
CA THR A 189 7.05 5.72 21.01
C THR A 189 7.23 4.20 21.16
N ALA A 190 8.12 3.72 22.04
CA ALA A 190 8.47 2.30 22.13
C ALA A 190 7.26 1.37 22.34
N LYS A 191 6.30 1.80 23.16
CA LYS A 191 5.07 1.05 23.47
C LYS A 191 3.87 1.43 22.59
N LYS A 192 4.04 2.37 21.65
CA LYS A 192 2.96 2.79 20.75
C LYS A 192 2.56 1.63 19.85
N LYS A 193 1.26 1.46 19.65
CA LYS A 193 0.72 0.48 18.70
C LYS A 193 1.05 0.91 17.28
N ASP A 194 1.18 -0.06 16.38
CA ASP A 194 1.32 0.24 14.95
C ASP A 194 -0.01 0.83 14.46
N SER A 195 0.04 1.88 13.63
CA SER A 195 -1.15 2.39 12.95
C SER A 195 -1.73 1.30 12.05
N THR A 196 -3.04 1.13 12.09
CA THR A 196 -3.79 0.20 11.24
C THR A 196 -4.74 0.96 10.35
N GLY A 197 -4.94 0.50 9.11
CA GLY A 197 -5.82 1.15 8.15
C GLY A 197 -5.10 2.16 7.25
N ILE A 198 -5.88 2.86 6.43
CA ILE A 198 -5.39 3.88 5.49
C ILE A 198 -5.17 5.19 6.27
N CYS A 199 -4.05 5.87 6.01
CA CYS A 199 -3.58 7.04 6.77
C CYS A 199 -4.67 8.08 7.08
N PHE A 200 -5.46 8.51 6.08
CA PHE A 200 -6.49 9.55 6.24
C PHE A 200 -7.84 9.06 6.80
N ILE A 201 -8.01 7.74 6.92
CA ILE A 201 -9.21 7.15 7.53
C ILE A 201 -8.97 6.90 9.02
N GLY A 202 -7.73 6.53 9.38
CA GLY A 202 -7.37 6.19 10.74
C GLY A 202 -8.20 5.02 11.26
N GLU A 203 -8.77 5.18 12.46
CA GLU A 203 -9.62 4.17 13.11
C GLU A 203 -11.12 4.32 12.78
N ARG A 204 -11.49 5.27 11.89
CA ARG A 204 -12.88 5.55 11.52
C ARG A 204 -13.51 4.41 10.71
N ASN A 205 -14.83 4.32 10.74
CA ASN A 205 -15.57 3.36 9.93
C ASN A 205 -15.40 3.69 8.43
N PHE A 206 -14.79 2.78 7.68
CA PHE A 206 -14.51 2.95 6.24
C PHE A 206 -15.77 3.29 5.42
N ARG A 207 -16.90 2.64 5.74
CA ARG A 207 -18.17 2.85 5.02
C ARG A 207 -18.69 4.26 5.25
N GLU A 208 -18.75 4.70 6.51
CA GLU A 208 -19.20 6.05 6.89
C GLU A 208 -18.30 7.12 6.28
N PHE A 209 -16.98 6.90 6.33
CA PHE A 209 -16.01 7.80 5.70
C PHE A 209 -16.32 7.97 4.20
N LEU A 210 -16.50 6.87 3.46
CA LEU A 210 -16.69 6.93 2.00
C LEU A 210 -18.04 7.55 1.61
N GLN A 211 -19.07 7.45 2.46
CA GLN A 211 -20.39 8.08 2.25
C GLN A 211 -20.32 9.60 2.14
N ASN A 212 -19.34 10.24 2.79
CA ASN A 212 -19.16 11.68 2.74
C ASN A 212 -18.67 12.18 1.37
N TYR A 213 -18.12 11.27 0.53
CA TYR A 213 -17.49 11.64 -0.74
C TYR A 213 -18.13 10.99 -1.96
N LEU A 214 -18.76 9.83 -1.81
CA LEU A 214 -19.42 9.11 -2.89
C LEU A 214 -20.86 8.77 -2.50
N PRO A 215 -21.86 9.16 -3.32
CA PRO A 215 -23.24 8.83 -3.03
C PRO A 215 -23.45 7.32 -3.10
N ALA A 216 -23.99 6.76 -2.03
CA ALA A 216 -24.39 5.37 -1.99
C ALA A 216 -25.58 5.12 -2.92
N LYS A 217 -25.44 4.11 -3.80
CA LYS A 217 -26.49 3.64 -4.70
C LYS A 217 -26.85 2.20 -4.35
N PRO A 218 -27.87 1.98 -3.50
CA PRO A 218 -28.31 0.63 -3.18
C PRO A 218 -28.75 -0.13 -4.43
N GLY A 219 -28.53 -1.43 -4.42
CA GLY A 219 -28.79 -2.32 -5.55
C GLY A 219 -29.04 -3.75 -5.08
N ASP A 220 -29.23 -4.66 -6.03
CA ASP A 220 -29.61 -6.04 -5.72
C ASP A 220 -28.37 -6.92 -5.53
N ILE A 221 -28.48 -7.91 -4.65
CA ILE A 221 -27.51 -8.99 -4.51
C ILE A 221 -28.06 -10.22 -5.23
N GLU A 222 -27.37 -10.64 -6.29
CA GLU A 222 -27.75 -11.80 -7.11
C GLU A 222 -26.78 -12.96 -6.87
N THR A 223 -27.29 -14.19 -6.95
CA THR A 223 -26.44 -15.38 -7.07
C THR A 223 -25.82 -15.47 -8.46
N VAL A 224 -24.83 -16.34 -8.64
CA VAL A 224 -24.28 -16.68 -9.97
C VAL A 224 -25.32 -17.27 -10.95
N ASP A 225 -26.46 -17.73 -10.44
CA ASP A 225 -27.58 -18.28 -11.21
C ASP A 225 -28.65 -17.22 -11.53
N GLY A 226 -28.50 -15.98 -11.02
CA GLY A 226 -29.42 -14.86 -11.25
C GLY A 226 -30.52 -14.69 -10.21
N ASP A 227 -30.55 -15.51 -9.16
CA ASP A 227 -31.52 -15.36 -8.07
C ASP A 227 -31.20 -14.14 -7.20
N VAL A 228 -32.16 -13.23 -7.03
CA VAL A 228 -32.03 -12.10 -6.10
C VAL A 228 -32.22 -12.60 -4.66
N ILE A 229 -31.20 -12.44 -3.82
CA ILE A 229 -31.17 -12.96 -2.44
C ILE A 229 -30.97 -11.88 -1.38
N GLY A 230 -30.90 -10.62 -1.78
CA GLY A 230 -30.72 -9.51 -0.86
C GLY A 230 -30.50 -8.18 -1.57
N ARG A 231 -30.13 -7.16 -0.79
CA ARG A 231 -29.78 -5.83 -1.31
C ARG A 231 -28.47 -5.35 -0.67
N HIS A 232 -27.69 -4.62 -1.44
CA HIS A 232 -26.45 -4.01 -0.99
C HIS A 232 -26.63 -2.51 -0.82
N ASP A 233 -25.81 -1.88 0.03
CA ASP A 233 -25.89 -0.42 0.26
C ASP A 233 -25.13 0.40 -0.79
N GLY A 234 -24.30 -0.26 -1.60
CA GLY A 234 -23.55 0.36 -2.70
C GLY A 234 -22.34 -0.48 -3.07
N LEU A 235 -22.08 -0.67 -4.38
CA LEU A 235 -21.03 -1.58 -4.86
C LEU A 235 -19.62 -1.22 -4.39
N MET A 236 -19.36 0.05 -4.09
CA MET A 236 -18.06 0.52 -3.61
C MET A 236 -17.69 0.00 -2.20
N TYR A 237 -18.66 -0.49 -1.43
CA TYR A 237 -18.39 -1.09 -0.10
C TYR A 237 -17.98 -2.57 -0.17
N TYR A 238 -17.88 -3.12 -1.37
CA TYR A 238 -17.63 -4.54 -1.58
C TYR A 238 -16.40 -4.76 -2.47
N THR A 239 -15.57 -5.71 -2.04
CA THR A 239 -14.39 -6.17 -2.79
C THR A 239 -14.57 -7.65 -3.17
N LEU A 240 -13.97 -8.07 -4.29
CA LEU A 240 -14.01 -9.46 -4.71
C LEU A 240 -13.43 -10.37 -3.62
N GLY A 241 -14.08 -11.52 -3.37
CA GLY A 241 -13.74 -12.44 -2.29
C GLY A 241 -14.17 -11.98 -0.88
N GLN A 242 -14.87 -10.86 -0.75
CA GLN A 242 -15.42 -10.41 0.54
C GLN A 242 -16.53 -11.35 1.01
N ARG A 243 -16.45 -11.76 2.28
CA ARG A 243 -17.47 -12.59 2.97
C ARG A 243 -18.36 -11.78 3.92
N GLN A 244 -17.78 -10.84 4.65
CA GLN A 244 -18.46 -10.11 5.73
C GLN A 244 -19.25 -8.92 5.17
N GLY A 245 -20.30 -8.50 5.89
CA GLY A 245 -21.09 -7.32 5.54
C GLY A 245 -22.09 -7.52 4.40
N LEU A 246 -22.33 -8.76 3.96
CA LEU A 246 -23.29 -9.06 2.88
C LEU A 246 -24.75 -9.13 3.35
N GLY A 247 -25.01 -9.35 4.65
CA GLY A 247 -26.37 -9.39 5.20
C GLY A 247 -27.25 -10.58 4.76
N ILE A 248 -26.68 -11.54 4.00
CA ILE A 248 -27.38 -12.70 3.41
C ILE A 248 -27.08 -14.03 4.12
N GLY A 249 -26.66 -13.98 5.39
CA GLY A 249 -26.42 -15.19 6.18
C GLY A 249 -27.72 -15.89 6.58
N GLY A 250 -27.73 -17.23 6.59
CA GLY A 250 -28.74 -18.00 7.36
C GLY A 250 -30.04 -18.39 6.67
N GLY A 251 -30.12 -18.48 5.33
CA GLY A 251 -31.33 -19.05 4.70
C GLY A 251 -31.37 -19.11 3.18
N TYR A 252 -30.55 -18.32 2.49
CA TYR A 252 -30.57 -18.25 1.02
C TYR A 252 -29.72 -19.32 0.32
N GLY A 253 -28.82 -19.98 1.08
CA GLY A 253 -27.86 -20.93 0.52
C GLY A 253 -28.36 -22.37 0.50
N LYS A 254 -28.06 -23.10 -0.58
CA LYS A 254 -28.40 -24.52 -0.74
C LYS A 254 -27.45 -25.44 0.02
N SER A 255 -26.21 -25.00 0.27
CA SER A 255 -25.15 -25.84 0.87
C SER A 255 -24.82 -25.51 2.32
N GLY A 256 -25.35 -24.39 2.85
CA GLY A 256 -25.00 -23.87 4.17
C GLY A 256 -23.59 -23.27 4.25
N GLN A 257 -22.87 -23.17 3.13
CA GLN A 257 -21.56 -22.52 3.05
C GLN A 257 -21.69 -20.99 3.11
N PRO A 258 -20.64 -20.27 3.54
CA PRO A 258 -20.64 -18.82 3.48
C PRO A 258 -20.66 -18.30 2.03
N TRP A 259 -21.28 -17.13 1.86
CA TRP A 259 -21.31 -16.40 0.59
C TRP A 259 -20.09 -15.50 0.43
N PHE A 260 -19.63 -15.36 -0.82
CA PHE A 260 -18.53 -14.50 -1.21
C PHE A 260 -18.90 -13.67 -2.44
N VAL A 261 -18.45 -12.42 -2.48
CA VAL A 261 -18.54 -11.57 -3.68
C VAL A 261 -17.66 -12.15 -4.79
N VAL A 262 -18.24 -12.45 -5.94
CA VAL A 262 -17.51 -12.96 -7.12
C VAL A 262 -17.39 -11.93 -8.23
N GLU A 263 -18.33 -10.98 -8.30
CA GLU A 263 -18.37 -10.00 -9.39
C GLU A 263 -19.19 -8.77 -8.96
N LYS A 264 -18.86 -7.63 -9.58
CA LYS A 264 -19.59 -6.37 -9.43
C LYS A 264 -20.01 -5.88 -10.80
N ASP A 265 -21.31 -5.89 -11.04
CA ASP A 265 -21.88 -5.40 -12.27
C ASP A 265 -22.28 -3.93 -12.07
N LEU A 266 -21.42 -3.02 -12.53
CA LEU A 266 -21.62 -1.58 -12.37
C LEU A 266 -22.73 -1.03 -13.26
N GLU A 267 -22.98 -1.67 -14.41
CA GLU A 267 -24.00 -1.22 -15.36
C GLU A 267 -25.40 -1.53 -14.83
N ARG A 268 -25.61 -2.75 -14.32
CA ARG A 268 -26.86 -3.16 -13.67
C ARG A 268 -26.98 -2.71 -12.21
N ASN A 269 -25.88 -2.25 -11.61
CA ASN A 269 -25.77 -1.99 -10.16
C ASN A 269 -26.16 -3.23 -9.32
N VAL A 270 -25.52 -4.35 -9.63
CA VAL A 270 -25.77 -5.66 -9.01
C VAL A 270 -24.48 -6.22 -8.40
N LEU A 271 -24.59 -6.73 -7.17
CA LEU A 271 -23.51 -7.45 -6.50
C LEU A 271 -23.73 -8.96 -6.68
N ILE A 272 -22.83 -9.63 -7.40
CA ILE A 272 -22.95 -11.07 -7.67
C ILE A 272 -22.15 -11.85 -6.63
N VAL A 273 -22.79 -12.84 -6.02
CA VAL A 273 -22.22 -13.68 -4.97
C VAL A 273 -22.30 -15.17 -5.29
N ALA A 274 -21.40 -15.95 -4.70
CA ALA A 274 -21.41 -17.40 -4.78
C ALA A 274 -21.21 -18.05 -3.41
N GLU A 275 -21.77 -19.24 -3.22
CA GLU A 275 -21.54 -20.07 -2.04
C GLU A 275 -20.19 -20.79 -2.11
N GLY A 276 -19.51 -20.84 -0.98
CA GLY A 276 -18.28 -21.61 -0.83
C GLY A 276 -17.03 -20.78 -1.13
N ALA A 277 -16.02 -20.97 -0.28
CA ALA A 277 -14.78 -20.24 -0.41
C ALA A 277 -14.05 -20.57 -1.71
N ASP A 278 -14.23 -21.77 -2.26
CA ASP A 278 -13.47 -22.25 -3.41
C ASP A 278 -14.32 -22.30 -4.70
N HIS A 279 -15.37 -21.48 -4.74
CA HIS A 279 -16.23 -21.38 -5.91
C HIS A 279 -15.41 -20.99 -7.17
N PRO A 280 -15.56 -21.67 -8.32
CA PRO A 280 -14.72 -21.44 -9.51
C PRO A 280 -14.71 -19.99 -10.02
N ARG A 281 -15.84 -19.25 -9.89
CA ARG A 281 -15.91 -17.82 -10.25
C ARG A 281 -15.05 -16.89 -9.39
N LEU A 282 -14.54 -17.36 -8.24
CA LEU A 282 -13.55 -16.60 -7.46
C LEU A 282 -12.14 -16.67 -8.05
N TYR A 283 -11.89 -17.57 -9.00
CA TYR A 283 -10.55 -17.83 -9.52
C TYR A 283 -10.35 -17.18 -10.88
N SER A 284 -9.15 -16.65 -11.08
CA SER A 284 -8.68 -16.08 -12.33
C SER A 284 -7.42 -16.82 -12.79
N THR A 285 -7.17 -16.88 -14.09
CA THR A 285 -5.98 -17.52 -14.69
C THR A 285 -4.94 -16.51 -15.17
N GLY A 286 -5.30 -15.23 -15.20
CA GLY A 286 -4.39 -14.15 -15.52
C GLY A 286 -5.01 -12.78 -15.26
N LEU A 287 -4.23 -11.73 -15.53
CA LEU A 287 -4.67 -10.34 -15.46
C LEU A 287 -4.00 -9.48 -16.54
N ILE A 288 -4.59 -8.31 -16.79
CA ILE A 288 -3.93 -7.19 -17.48
C ILE A 288 -3.62 -6.12 -16.44
N ALA A 289 -2.35 -5.71 -16.39
CA ALA A 289 -1.88 -4.60 -15.59
C ALA A 289 -1.70 -3.34 -16.45
N THR A 290 -2.01 -2.17 -15.89
CA THR A 290 -1.73 -0.86 -16.45
C THR A 290 -0.76 -0.10 -15.56
N ASP A 291 -0.22 1.01 -16.10
CA ASP A 291 0.71 1.88 -15.38
C ASP A 291 1.90 1.09 -14.81
N VAL A 292 2.37 0.10 -15.60
CA VAL A 292 3.45 -0.77 -15.19
C VAL A 292 4.73 0.05 -15.13
N SER A 293 5.35 0.03 -13.95
CA SER A 293 6.61 0.70 -13.65
C SER A 293 7.64 -0.32 -13.20
N TRP A 294 8.89 -0.11 -13.61
CA TRP A 294 10.02 -0.96 -13.27
C TRP A 294 10.97 -0.18 -12.37
N ILE A 295 11.55 -0.89 -11.41
CA ILE A 295 12.60 -0.32 -10.56
C ILE A 295 13.84 -0.04 -11.39
N SER A 296 14.24 -0.98 -12.25
CA SER A 296 15.39 -0.90 -13.15
C SER A 296 15.11 0.03 -14.34
N ASP A 297 16.11 0.80 -14.76
CA ASP A 297 16.04 1.61 -16.00
C ASP A 297 16.42 0.79 -17.24
N ARG A 298 17.01 -0.40 -17.05
CA ARG A 298 17.26 -1.34 -18.14
C ARG A 298 15.95 -1.88 -18.74
N PRO A 299 15.90 -2.07 -20.08
CA PRO A 299 14.76 -2.69 -20.73
C PRO A 299 14.48 -4.09 -20.18
N MET A 300 13.22 -4.33 -19.82
CA MET A 300 12.75 -5.66 -19.46
C MET A 300 12.54 -6.52 -20.72
N PRO A 301 12.78 -7.85 -20.65
CA PRO A 301 12.42 -8.76 -21.73
C PRO A 301 10.93 -8.66 -22.06
N SER A 302 10.57 -8.87 -23.33
CA SER A 302 9.16 -8.86 -23.77
C SER A 302 8.32 -9.97 -23.11
N GLU A 303 8.95 -11.08 -22.73
CA GLU A 303 8.36 -12.16 -21.95
C GLU A 303 9.37 -12.72 -20.94
N PHE A 304 8.92 -12.97 -19.70
CA PHE A 304 9.75 -13.58 -18.66
C PHE A 304 8.90 -14.23 -17.55
N THR A 305 9.50 -15.16 -16.80
CA THR A 305 8.89 -15.77 -15.62
C THR A 305 9.42 -15.15 -14.34
N CYS A 306 8.55 -15.01 -13.34
CA CYS A 306 8.87 -14.45 -12.03
C CYS A 306 7.81 -14.87 -10.99
N THR A 307 7.87 -14.30 -9.79
CA THR A 307 6.76 -14.39 -8.84
C THR A 307 6.00 -13.07 -8.74
N ALA A 308 4.73 -13.13 -8.35
CA ALA A 308 3.90 -11.95 -8.13
C ALA A 308 3.13 -12.01 -6.82
N LYS A 309 2.83 -10.83 -6.27
CA LYS A 309 1.80 -10.61 -5.24
C LYS A 309 0.67 -9.79 -5.85
N PHE A 310 -0.57 -10.22 -5.65
CA PHE A 310 -1.78 -9.47 -6.06
C PHE A 310 -2.44 -8.73 -4.90
N ARG A 311 -1.96 -8.99 -3.67
CA ARG A 311 -2.31 -8.29 -2.44
C ARG A 311 -1.15 -8.41 -1.44
N TYR A 312 -1.03 -7.43 -0.56
CA TYR A 312 0.14 -7.23 0.31
C TYR A 312 0.64 -8.49 1.06
N ARG A 313 -0.28 -9.20 1.74
CA ARG A 313 0.04 -10.37 2.58
C ARG A 313 -0.15 -11.71 1.87
N GLN A 314 -0.23 -11.71 0.54
CA GLN A 314 -0.25 -12.94 -0.22
C GLN A 314 1.15 -13.55 -0.25
N PRO A 315 1.28 -14.88 -0.16
CA PRO A 315 2.49 -15.57 -0.60
C PRO A 315 2.75 -15.31 -2.09
N ASP A 316 3.99 -15.42 -2.50
CA ASP A 316 4.41 -15.30 -3.89
C ASP A 316 3.73 -16.36 -4.77
N GLN A 317 3.26 -15.94 -5.94
CA GLN A 317 2.61 -16.79 -6.94
C GLN A 317 3.45 -16.82 -8.20
N GLY A 318 3.71 -18.01 -8.75
CA GLY A 318 4.43 -18.14 -10.02
C GLY A 318 3.62 -17.55 -11.18
N VAL A 319 4.27 -16.74 -12.01
CA VAL A 319 3.64 -16.07 -13.15
C VAL A 319 4.58 -16.00 -14.36
N THR A 320 3.96 -15.92 -15.54
CA THR A 320 4.60 -15.50 -16.79
C THR A 320 4.08 -14.11 -17.15
N VAL A 321 5.00 -13.16 -17.37
CA VAL A 321 4.69 -11.77 -17.72
C VAL A 321 5.01 -11.54 -19.18
N ARG A 322 4.06 -10.96 -19.91
CA ARG A 322 4.21 -10.50 -21.30
C ARG A 322 3.98 -9.01 -21.37
N LEU A 323 4.97 -8.26 -21.84
CA LEU A 323 4.86 -6.81 -21.98
C LEU A 323 3.98 -6.47 -23.19
N LEU A 324 3.12 -5.48 -23.02
CA LEU A 324 2.22 -4.97 -24.04
C LEU A 324 2.51 -3.48 -24.27
N ASP A 325 2.01 -2.95 -25.38
CA ASP A 325 2.14 -1.53 -25.69
C ASP A 325 1.41 -0.64 -24.67
N GLY A 326 1.96 0.56 -24.46
CA GLY A 326 1.37 1.60 -23.63
C GLY A 326 1.55 1.40 -22.13
N GLY A 327 2.66 0.79 -21.70
CA GLY A 327 2.95 0.57 -20.27
C GLY A 327 2.02 -0.47 -19.63
N ARG A 328 1.59 -1.45 -20.41
CA ARG A 328 0.72 -2.55 -19.97
C ARG A 328 1.46 -3.87 -19.94
N ALA A 329 0.96 -4.81 -19.16
CA ALA A 329 1.46 -6.18 -19.17
C ALA A 329 0.31 -7.18 -19.01
N GLU A 330 0.37 -8.28 -19.75
CA GLU A 330 -0.40 -9.48 -19.47
C GLU A 330 0.40 -10.34 -18.47
N VAL A 331 -0.26 -10.76 -17.39
CA VAL A 331 0.33 -11.62 -16.36
C VAL A 331 -0.49 -12.89 -16.29
N LEU A 332 0.11 -14.01 -16.72
CA LEU A 332 -0.49 -15.34 -16.71
C LEU A 332 -0.05 -16.06 -15.43
N PHE A 333 -1.00 -16.68 -14.73
CA PHE A 333 -0.70 -17.37 -13.49
C PHE A 333 -0.40 -18.84 -13.75
N ASP A 334 0.63 -19.37 -13.09
CA ASP A 334 0.97 -20.79 -13.19
C ASP A 334 -0.15 -21.68 -12.61
N GLN A 335 -0.89 -21.13 -11.63
CA GLN A 335 -2.06 -21.74 -11.02
C GLN A 335 -3.17 -20.70 -10.84
N PRO A 336 -4.46 -21.08 -10.95
CA PRO A 336 -5.57 -20.15 -10.76
C PRO A 336 -5.51 -19.42 -9.42
N GLN A 337 -5.71 -18.11 -9.44
CA GLN A 337 -5.57 -17.23 -8.29
C GLN A 337 -6.92 -16.72 -7.82
N LYS A 338 -7.13 -16.77 -6.50
CA LYS A 338 -8.40 -16.41 -5.87
C LYS A 338 -8.51 -14.91 -5.64
N ALA A 339 -9.65 -14.34 -6.03
CA ALA A 339 -10.08 -12.97 -5.76
C ALA A 339 -9.06 -11.90 -6.19
N VAL A 340 -8.40 -12.11 -7.34
CA VAL A 340 -7.59 -11.05 -7.98
C VAL A 340 -8.52 -9.88 -8.30
N THR A 341 -8.18 -8.69 -7.81
CA THR A 341 -9.13 -7.56 -7.74
C THR A 341 -8.63 -6.37 -8.56
N PRO A 342 -9.40 -5.89 -9.55
CA PRO A 342 -9.09 -4.64 -10.25
C PRO A 342 -8.95 -3.43 -9.31
N GLY A 343 -7.96 -2.59 -9.58
CA GLY A 343 -7.54 -1.44 -8.77
C GLY A 343 -6.46 -1.75 -7.72
N GLN A 344 -6.26 -3.02 -7.36
CA GLN A 344 -5.13 -3.41 -6.51
C GLN A 344 -3.83 -3.43 -7.31
N ALA A 345 -2.69 -3.44 -6.59
CA ALA A 345 -1.38 -3.55 -7.23
C ALA A 345 -1.02 -5.02 -7.50
N VAL A 346 -0.47 -5.27 -8.69
CA VAL A 346 0.36 -6.46 -8.97
C VAL A 346 1.82 -6.06 -8.81
N VAL A 347 2.57 -6.81 -8.01
CA VAL A 347 3.98 -6.53 -7.74
C VAL A 347 4.80 -7.76 -8.08
N LEU A 348 5.83 -7.57 -8.88
CA LEU A 348 6.63 -8.63 -9.50
C LEU A 348 7.99 -8.74 -8.80
N TYR A 349 8.42 -9.98 -8.57
CA TYR A 349 9.60 -10.29 -7.78
C TYR A 349 10.48 -11.36 -8.43
N ARG A 350 11.79 -11.25 -8.21
CA ARG A 350 12.78 -12.30 -8.49
C ARG A 350 13.54 -12.61 -7.21
N GLY A 351 13.07 -13.62 -6.47
CA GLY A 351 13.55 -13.89 -5.12
C GLY A 351 13.26 -12.71 -4.19
N ASP A 352 14.31 -12.10 -3.67
CA ASP A 352 14.23 -10.92 -2.80
C ASP A 352 14.09 -9.59 -3.56
N GLU A 353 14.37 -9.57 -4.87
CA GLU A 353 14.34 -8.35 -5.67
C GLU A 353 12.92 -8.02 -6.10
N CYS A 354 12.43 -6.82 -5.76
CA CYS A 354 11.22 -6.24 -6.31
C CYS A 354 11.55 -5.64 -7.68
N LEU A 355 11.02 -6.24 -8.74
CA LEU A 355 11.26 -5.80 -10.12
C LEU A 355 10.48 -4.54 -10.46
N GLY A 356 9.31 -4.37 -9.83
CA GLY A 356 8.36 -3.30 -10.12
C GLY A 356 6.92 -3.78 -9.96
N GLY A 357 5.99 -3.04 -10.53
CA GLY A 357 4.57 -3.38 -10.46
C GLY A 357 3.67 -2.43 -11.23
N GLY A 358 2.37 -2.68 -11.15
CA GLY A 358 1.35 -1.89 -11.83
C GLY A 358 -0.02 -2.07 -11.18
N THR A 359 -1.02 -1.40 -11.74
CA THR A 359 -2.41 -1.51 -11.28
C THR A 359 -3.12 -2.61 -12.06
N ILE A 360 -3.80 -3.51 -11.36
CA ILE A 360 -4.61 -4.56 -11.99
C ILE A 360 -5.82 -3.89 -12.64
N ASP A 361 -5.92 -3.95 -13.97
CA ASP A 361 -7.01 -3.32 -14.72
C ASP A 361 -8.15 -4.31 -14.98
N LYS A 362 -7.79 -5.52 -15.43
CA LYS A 362 -8.73 -6.60 -15.76
C LYS A 362 -8.19 -7.94 -15.30
N VAL A 363 -9.09 -8.89 -15.05
CA VAL A 363 -8.76 -10.26 -14.71
C VAL A 363 -9.41 -11.22 -15.70
N THR A 364 -8.68 -12.27 -16.06
CA THR A 364 -9.19 -13.35 -16.91
C THR A 364 -9.76 -14.42 -15.98
N GLN A 365 -11.09 -14.54 -15.92
CA GLN A 365 -11.73 -15.53 -15.06
C GLN A 365 -11.42 -16.96 -15.52
N ALA A 366 -11.27 -17.89 -14.57
CA ALA A 366 -11.03 -19.30 -14.86
C ALA A 366 -12.25 -19.98 -15.51
N VAL A 367 -13.45 -19.44 -15.26
CA VAL A 367 -14.71 -19.88 -15.84
C VAL A 367 -15.39 -18.65 -16.45
N ALA A 368 -15.93 -18.77 -17.66
CA ALA A 368 -16.63 -17.67 -18.32
C ALA A 368 -17.92 -17.28 -17.55
N ALA A 369 -18.23 -15.99 -17.51
CA ALA A 369 -19.55 -15.52 -17.14
C ALA A 369 -20.57 -16.08 -18.17
N LYS A 370 -21.61 -16.76 -17.68
CA LYS A 370 -22.72 -17.22 -18.52
C LYS A 370 -23.71 -16.09 -18.78
#